data_AF-A0A7C3DS60-F1
#
_entry.id   AF-A0A7C3DS60-F1
#
_cell.length_a   1.000
_cell.length_b   1.000
_cell.length_c   1.000
_cell.angle_alpha   90.00
_cell.angle_beta   90.00
_cell.angle_gamma   90.00
#
_symmetry.space_group_name_H-M   'P 1'
#
loop_
_entity.id
_entity.type
_entity.pdbx_description
1 polymer ?
#
loop_
_entity_poly.entity_id
_entity_poly.type
_entity_poly.pdbx_seq_one_letter_code
_entity_poly.pdbx_strand_id
1 'polypeptide(L)'
;MRFITLFFVIVCCSSGAYAQLVSWPLTANADPAQVAANMTALPFTKGPGTGTLTIGSTGAYCSGWTTSTGADADDYFQIAVTPVAGYKITINTIGFSERRSLTGPLEYSLQYDTDPAFSSPSVIATVSLPDNDLARDGTVTGINLMVNAGDTLYIRWYGYLAESSAGTWRINAGTLLLNGTVTEANPHDVTSFATSPAVQSPALTLNPASGNLYEVMAASTKVWCEVSVATRVKRLS
;
A
#
# COMPACT_ATOMS: atom_id res chain seq x y z
N MET A 1 -20.33 50.20 24.20
CA MET A 1 -19.57 48.94 24.36
C MET A 1 -19.01 48.58 22.99
N ARG A 2 -17.68 48.72 22.79
CA ARG A 2 -17.03 48.50 21.49
C ARG A 2 -16.69 47.01 21.36
N PHE A 3 -17.27 46.33 20.37
CA PHE A 3 -16.97 44.94 20.05
C PHE A 3 -15.61 44.86 19.36
N ILE A 4 -14.67 44.13 19.98
CA ILE A 4 -13.37 43.77 19.41
C ILE A 4 -13.57 42.43 18.69
N THR A 5 -13.48 42.43 17.36
CA THR A 5 -13.51 41.20 16.57
C THR A 5 -12.13 40.54 16.63
N LEU A 6 -12.03 39.44 17.37
CA LEU A 6 -10.83 38.62 17.49
C LEU A 6 -10.69 37.76 16.21
N PHE A 7 -9.63 38.00 15.44
CA PHE A 7 -9.30 37.21 14.24
C PHE A 7 -8.55 35.94 14.68
N PHE A 8 -9.24 34.80 14.67
CA PHE A 8 -8.68 33.50 15.03
C PHE A 8 -7.91 32.94 13.81
N VAL A 9 -6.59 33.03 13.82
CA VAL A 9 -5.73 32.39 12.81
C VAL A 9 -5.69 30.89 13.09
N ILE A 10 -6.48 30.12 12.35
CA ILE A 10 -6.41 28.65 12.34
C ILE A 10 -5.13 28.26 11.61
N VAL A 11 -4.10 27.89 12.37
CA VAL A 11 -2.93 27.20 11.84
C VAL A 11 -3.36 25.78 11.51
N CYS A 12 -3.70 25.53 10.23
CA CYS A 12 -3.84 24.18 9.70
C CYS A 12 -2.46 23.51 9.71
N CYS A 13 -2.15 22.83 10.81
CA CYS A 13 -1.07 21.85 10.84
C CYS A 13 -1.57 20.65 10.02
N SER A 14 -1.32 20.65 8.71
CA SER A 14 -1.64 19.52 7.84
C SER A 14 -0.66 18.39 8.14
N SER A 15 -0.97 17.55 9.12
CA SER A 15 -0.45 16.19 9.11
C SER A 15 -0.93 15.54 7.80
N GLY A 16 -0.01 14.99 7.02
CA GLY A 16 -0.31 14.32 5.76
C GLY A 16 -1.13 13.06 6.01
N ALA A 17 -2.42 13.19 6.26
CA ALA A 17 -3.35 12.09 6.34
C ALA A 17 -3.73 11.69 4.91
N TYR A 18 -3.39 10.46 4.52
CA TYR A 18 -3.91 9.87 3.30
C TYR A 18 -5.41 9.61 3.44
N ALA A 19 -6.16 9.70 2.33
CA ALA A 19 -7.60 9.49 2.35
C ALA A 19 -7.94 8.02 2.64
N GLN A 20 -9.08 7.76 3.29
CA GLN A 20 -9.58 6.42 3.51
C GLN A 20 -10.02 5.77 2.20
N LEU A 21 -9.50 4.57 1.93
CA LEU A 21 -9.82 3.76 0.75
C LEU A 21 -10.95 2.77 1.03
N VAL A 22 -10.93 2.13 2.19
CA VAL A 22 -11.93 1.12 2.59
C VAL A 22 -11.78 0.85 4.09
N SER A 23 -12.87 0.45 4.74
CA SER A 23 -12.83 -0.11 6.09
C SER A 23 -13.59 -1.44 6.21
N TRP A 24 -13.25 -2.23 7.21
CA TRP A 24 -14.02 -3.39 7.65
C TRP A 24 -14.47 -3.12 9.09
N PRO A 25 -15.74 -2.77 9.32
CA PRO A 25 -16.22 -2.42 10.65
C PRO A 25 -16.14 -3.58 11.65
N LEU A 26 -16.35 -4.82 11.19
CA LEU A 26 -16.29 -6.04 12.02
C LEU A 26 -17.17 -5.98 13.28
N THR A 27 -18.32 -5.30 13.19
CA THR A 27 -19.30 -5.15 14.28
C THR A 27 -20.45 -6.14 14.21
N ALA A 28 -20.74 -6.66 13.01
CA ALA A 28 -21.87 -7.55 12.75
C ALA A 28 -21.61 -8.57 11.63
N ASN A 29 -20.81 -8.21 10.63
CA ASN A 29 -20.46 -9.06 9.50
C ASN A 29 -19.03 -8.78 9.04
N ALA A 30 -18.60 -9.53 8.02
CA ALA A 30 -17.29 -9.42 7.41
C ALA A 30 -17.22 -8.40 6.27
N ASP A 31 -18.32 -7.74 5.92
CA ASP A 31 -18.42 -6.99 4.68
C ASP A 31 -17.60 -5.68 4.75
N PRO A 32 -16.93 -5.29 3.64
CA PRO A 32 -16.27 -4.00 3.57
C PRO A 32 -17.31 -2.86 3.57
N ALA A 33 -16.90 -1.72 4.10
CA ALA A 33 -17.67 -0.47 4.13
C ALA A 33 -16.80 0.70 3.65
N GLN A 34 -17.44 1.81 3.30
CA GLN A 34 -16.75 3.04 2.88
C GLN A 34 -15.71 2.79 1.77
N VAL A 35 -16.02 1.91 0.82
CA VAL A 35 -15.15 1.59 -0.32
C VAL A 35 -15.08 2.82 -1.24
N ALA A 36 -13.87 3.31 -1.49
CA ALA A 36 -13.63 4.43 -2.38
C ALA A 36 -14.07 4.10 -3.82
N ALA A 37 -14.36 5.14 -4.60
CA ALA A 37 -14.70 4.97 -6.01
C ALA A 37 -13.55 4.29 -6.77
N ASN A 38 -13.90 3.54 -7.82
CA ASN A 38 -12.97 2.86 -8.73
C ASN A 38 -12.10 1.77 -8.08
N MET A 39 -12.59 1.18 -7.01
CA MET A 39 -12.04 -0.05 -6.43
C MET A 39 -13.16 -0.94 -5.89
N THR A 40 -12.84 -2.21 -5.68
CA THR A 40 -13.66 -3.18 -4.97
C THR A 40 -12.87 -3.78 -3.81
N ALA A 41 -13.58 -4.30 -2.83
CA ALA A 41 -13.01 -5.00 -1.68
C ALA A 41 -13.77 -6.29 -1.41
N LEU A 42 -13.09 -7.31 -0.91
CA LEU A 42 -13.71 -8.56 -0.49
C LEU A 42 -14.03 -8.56 1.02
N PRO A 43 -14.96 -9.41 1.47
CA PRO A 43 -15.20 -9.61 2.89
C PRO A 43 -13.93 -10.05 3.64
N PHE A 44 -13.85 -9.66 4.91
CA PHE A 44 -12.85 -10.14 5.85
C PHE A 44 -13.00 -11.66 6.05
N THR A 45 -11.90 -12.39 5.93
CA THR A 45 -11.90 -13.85 6.01
C THR A 45 -10.78 -14.36 6.91
N LYS A 46 -10.79 -15.67 7.18
CA LYS A 46 -9.73 -16.39 7.85
C LYS A 46 -9.19 -17.51 6.95
N GLY A 47 -7.99 -17.97 7.22
CA GLY A 47 -7.42 -19.17 6.63
C GLY A 47 -8.10 -20.45 7.14
N PRO A 48 -7.90 -21.58 6.46
CA PRO A 48 -8.57 -22.84 6.79
C PRO A 48 -8.04 -23.50 8.07
N GLY A 49 -6.81 -23.21 8.50
CA GLY A 49 -6.18 -23.84 9.68
C GLY A 49 -6.71 -23.33 11.02
N THR A 50 -7.26 -22.11 11.04
CA THR A 50 -7.87 -21.52 12.23
C THR A 50 -9.29 -22.04 12.50
N GLY A 51 -9.75 -21.90 13.75
CA GLY A 51 -11.10 -22.24 14.19
C GLY A 51 -12.19 -21.34 13.58
N THR A 52 -13.44 -21.48 14.04
CA THR A 52 -14.58 -20.72 13.48
C THR A 52 -14.38 -19.20 13.64
N LEU A 53 -14.56 -18.45 12.55
CA LEU A 53 -14.55 -16.98 12.58
C LEU A 53 -15.81 -16.48 13.27
N THR A 54 -15.64 -15.74 14.36
CA THR A 54 -16.74 -15.08 15.07
C THR A 54 -16.61 -13.57 14.90
N ILE A 55 -17.69 -12.91 14.48
CA ILE A 55 -17.78 -11.46 14.35
C ILE A 55 -18.91 -10.96 15.24
N GLY A 56 -18.63 -9.91 16.02
CA GLY A 56 -19.63 -9.30 16.88
C GLY A 56 -19.25 -7.87 17.27
N SER A 57 -19.92 -7.32 18.27
CA SER A 57 -19.81 -5.91 18.65
C SER A 57 -18.40 -5.42 19.03
N THR A 58 -17.47 -6.34 19.30
CA THR A 58 -16.10 -6.02 19.72
C THR A 58 -15.03 -6.36 18.69
N GLY A 59 -15.40 -6.93 17.54
CA GLY A 59 -14.48 -7.27 16.46
C GLY A 59 -14.65 -8.68 15.93
N ALA A 60 -13.67 -9.10 15.13
CA ALA A 60 -13.58 -10.44 14.56
C ALA A 60 -12.46 -11.24 15.22
N TYR A 61 -12.74 -12.47 15.63
CA TYR A 61 -11.75 -13.35 16.25
C TYR A 61 -11.99 -14.82 15.93
N CYS A 62 -10.93 -15.61 16.08
CA CYS A 62 -10.99 -17.07 16.09
C CYS A 62 -9.87 -17.62 16.99
N SER A 63 -9.95 -18.92 17.27
CA SER A 63 -8.87 -19.72 17.87
C SER A 63 -8.15 -20.54 16.79
N GLY A 64 -7.33 -21.50 17.20
CA GLY A 64 -6.62 -22.42 16.30
C GLY A 64 -5.34 -21.84 15.73
N TRP A 65 -4.67 -20.94 16.46
CA TRP A 65 -3.43 -20.34 16.00
C TRP A 65 -2.24 -21.27 16.24
N THR A 66 -1.25 -21.16 15.35
CA THR A 66 -0.03 -21.95 15.37
C THR A 66 0.74 -21.80 16.70
N THR A 67 1.05 -22.92 17.36
CA THR A 67 1.88 -22.91 18.60
C THR A 67 3.38 -23.04 18.31
N SER A 68 3.75 -23.29 17.06
CA SER A 68 5.13 -23.38 16.62
C SER A 68 5.79 -22.00 16.51
N THR A 69 7.12 -22.00 16.36
CA THR A 69 7.91 -20.76 16.22
C THR A 69 7.71 -20.05 14.89
N GLY A 70 7.17 -20.73 13.88
CA GLY A 70 6.87 -20.16 12.56
C GLY A 70 5.37 -20.07 12.32
N ALA A 71 4.97 -19.12 11.48
CA ALA A 71 3.62 -19.03 10.96
C ALA A 71 3.26 -20.26 10.10
N ASP A 72 2.07 -20.81 10.31
CA ASP A 72 1.46 -21.75 9.37
C ASP A 72 0.81 -20.98 8.21
N ALA A 73 0.96 -21.47 6.98
CA ALA A 73 0.41 -20.84 5.78
C ALA A 73 -1.13 -20.80 5.77
N ASP A 74 -1.78 -21.66 6.56
CA ASP A 74 -3.24 -21.77 6.68
C ASP A 74 -3.83 -20.99 7.88
N ASP A 75 -2.98 -20.42 8.74
CA ASP A 75 -3.39 -19.74 9.98
C ASP A 75 -3.32 -18.21 9.85
N TYR A 76 -4.31 -17.62 9.18
CA TYR A 76 -4.33 -16.18 8.94
C TYR A 76 -5.71 -15.52 9.04
N PHE A 77 -5.73 -14.20 9.18
CA PHE A 77 -6.84 -13.34 8.72
C PHE A 77 -6.51 -12.71 7.37
N GLN A 78 -7.51 -12.43 6.52
CA GLN A 78 -7.30 -11.87 5.19
C GLN A 78 -8.31 -10.77 4.83
N ILE A 79 -7.80 -9.73 4.19
CA ILE A 79 -8.57 -8.78 3.37
C ILE A 79 -8.04 -8.78 1.94
N ALA A 80 -8.87 -8.31 1.01
CA ALA A 80 -8.43 -8.11 -0.37
C ALA A 80 -9.07 -6.87 -1.00
N VAL A 81 -8.30 -6.21 -1.87
CA VAL A 81 -8.74 -5.06 -2.66
C VAL A 81 -8.29 -5.16 -4.10
N THR A 82 -9.12 -4.66 -5.01
CA THR A 82 -8.89 -4.70 -6.46
C THR A 82 -9.24 -3.33 -7.06
N PRO A 83 -8.35 -2.67 -7.82
CA PRO A 83 -8.74 -1.51 -8.61
C PRO A 83 -9.71 -1.93 -9.71
N VAL A 84 -10.68 -1.06 -10.02
CA VAL A 84 -11.47 -1.18 -11.24
C VAL A 84 -10.53 -1.02 -12.45
N ALA A 85 -10.87 -1.66 -13.57
CA ALA A 85 -10.09 -1.57 -14.80
C ALA A 85 -9.81 -0.10 -15.19
N GLY A 86 -8.55 0.19 -15.56
CA GLY A 86 -8.10 1.55 -15.85
C GLY A 86 -7.68 2.37 -14.64
N TYR A 87 -7.70 1.80 -13.43
CA TYR A 87 -7.24 2.46 -12.19
C TYR A 87 -6.13 1.68 -11.52
N LYS A 88 -5.40 2.35 -10.62
CA LYS A 88 -4.43 1.76 -9.70
C LYS A 88 -4.67 2.26 -8.28
N ILE A 89 -4.37 1.42 -7.30
CA ILE A 89 -4.44 1.76 -5.88
C ILE A 89 -3.03 1.92 -5.34
N THR A 90 -2.79 2.96 -4.56
CA THR A 90 -1.61 3.10 -3.71
C THR A 90 -2.06 3.08 -2.25
N ILE A 91 -1.57 2.13 -1.46
CA ILE A 91 -1.85 2.04 -0.03
C ILE A 91 -0.66 2.57 0.75
N ASN A 92 -0.95 3.48 1.68
CA ASN A 92 0.06 4.15 2.51
C ASN A 92 -0.08 3.85 4.01
N THR A 93 -1.23 3.33 4.42
CA THR A 93 -1.47 2.95 5.81
C THR A 93 -2.41 1.75 5.87
N ILE A 94 -2.05 0.78 6.69
CA ILE A 94 -2.93 -0.31 7.12
C ILE A 94 -3.26 -0.03 8.58
N GLY A 95 -4.46 0.47 8.85
CA GLY A 95 -4.93 0.76 10.20
C GLY A 95 -5.67 -0.44 10.77
N PHE A 96 -5.34 -0.83 12.00
CA PHE A 96 -6.10 -1.82 12.78
C PHE A 96 -5.62 -1.78 14.24
N SER A 97 -6.45 -2.26 15.15
CA SER A 97 -6.00 -2.64 16.48
C SER A 97 -6.35 -4.10 16.77
N GLU A 98 -5.53 -4.74 17.59
CA GLU A 98 -5.63 -6.16 17.89
C GLU A 98 -5.75 -6.42 19.39
N ARG A 99 -6.20 -7.63 19.74
CA ARG A 99 -6.13 -8.18 21.10
C ARG A 99 -6.01 -9.69 21.03
N ARG A 100 -5.03 -10.27 21.73
CA ARG A 100 -4.95 -11.71 22.04
C ARG A 100 -5.64 -12.05 23.36
N SER A 101 -6.05 -13.30 23.51
CA SER A 101 -6.28 -13.89 24.85
C SER A 101 -4.96 -14.16 25.57
N LEU A 102 -5.02 -14.48 26.87
CA LEU A 102 -3.84 -14.88 27.66
C LEU A 102 -3.07 -16.08 27.11
N THR A 103 -3.66 -16.90 26.23
CA THR A 103 -2.97 -18.02 25.58
C THR A 103 -2.95 -17.91 24.05
N GLY A 104 -3.19 -16.71 23.51
CA GLY A 104 -3.22 -16.45 22.06
C GLY A 104 -1.83 -16.41 21.42
N PRO A 105 -1.70 -15.93 20.17
CA PRO A 105 -0.42 -15.72 19.49
C PRO A 105 0.49 -14.75 20.21
N LEU A 106 1.77 -15.04 20.37
CA LEU A 106 2.78 -14.10 20.91
C LEU A 106 3.49 -13.32 19.81
N GLU A 107 3.25 -13.63 18.55
CA GLU A 107 3.80 -12.91 17.41
C GLU A 107 2.80 -12.93 16.26
N TYR A 108 2.84 -11.88 15.44
CA TYR A 108 2.19 -11.91 14.14
C TYR A 108 3.08 -11.39 13.02
N SER A 109 2.87 -11.91 11.82
CA SER A 109 3.46 -11.42 10.59
C SER A 109 2.36 -10.90 9.66
N LEU A 110 2.52 -9.67 9.20
CA LEU A 110 1.67 -9.05 8.20
C LEU A 110 2.35 -9.18 6.84
N GLN A 111 1.67 -9.82 5.89
CA GLN A 111 2.23 -10.14 4.58
C GLN A 111 1.23 -9.76 3.48
N TYR A 112 1.72 -9.60 2.26
CA TYR A 112 0.87 -9.40 1.09
C TYR A 112 1.37 -10.14 -0.14
N ASP A 113 0.45 -10.41 -1.06
CA ASP A 113 0.72 -10.96 -2.39
C ASP A 113 -0.38 -10.46 -3.36
N THR A 114 -0.10 -10.47 -4.65
CA THR A 114 -1.11 -10.27 -5.70
C THR A 114 -1.64 -11.57 -6.29
N ASP A 115 -0.97 -12.70 -6.02
CA ASP A 115 -1.45 -14.04 -6.34
C ASP A 115 -2.46 -14.53 -5.28
N PRO A 116 -3.69 -14.94 -5.66
CA PRO A 116 -4.64 -15.55 -4.71
C PRO A 116 -4.11 -16.82 -4.02
N ALA A 117 -3.20 -17.56 -4.65
CA ALA A 117 -2.54 -18.72 -4.03
C ALA A 117 -1.50 -18.31 -2.97
N PHE A 118 -1.12 -17.03 -2.92
CA PHE A 118 -0.18 -16.47 -1.95
C PHE A 118 1.17 -17.20 -1.97
N SER A 119 1.66 -17.46 -3.19
CA SER A 119 2.78 -18.36 -3.44
C SER A 119 4.16 -17.71 -3.25
N SER A 120 4.26 -16.39 -3.27
CA SER A 120 5.51 -15.65 -3.10
C SER A 120 5.29 -14.32 -2.36
N PRO A 121 4.81 -14.38 -1.10
CA PRO A 121 4.39 -13.19 -0.40
C PRO A 121 5.56 -12.33 0.05
N SER A 122 5.29 -11.03 0.14
CA SER A 122 6.19 -10.05 0.73
C SER A 122 5.77 -9.71 2.16
N VAL A 123 6.74 -9.67 3.08
CA VAL A 123 6.50 -9.30 4.48
C VAL A 123 6.44 -7.78 4.62
N ILE A 124 5.37 -7.28 5.22
CA ILE A 124 5.19 -5.86 5.60
C ILE A 124 5.79 -5.61 6.97
N ALA A 125 5.43 -6.45 7.94
CA ALA A 125 5.86 -6.32 9.32
C ALA A 125 5.85 -7.67 10.04
N THR A 126 6.72 -7.81 11.04
CA THR A 126 6.64 -8.87 12.05
C THR A 126 6.67 -8.20 13.42
N VAL A 127 5.73 -8.56 14.28
CA VAL A 127 5.49 -7.86 15.54
C VAL A 127 5.31 -8.86 16.67
N SER A 128 6.19 -8.80 17.66
CA SER A 128 6.04 -9.55 18.91
C SER A 128 4.99 -8.86 19.80
N LEU A 129 4.08 -9.66 20.33
CA LEU A 129 2.98 -9.23 21.18
C LEU A 129 3.36 -9.42 22.66
N PRO A 130 3.13 -8.40 23.52
CA PRO A 130 3.25 -8.57 24.96
C PRO A 130 2.37 -9.70 25.48
N ASP A 131 2.85 -10.41 26.51
CA ASP A 131 2.08 -11.46 27.18
C ASP A 131 1.04 -10.86 28.15
N ASN A 132 -0.04 -10.34 27.56
CA ASN A 132 -1.25 -9.92 28.25
C ASN A 132 -2.40 -9.86 27.24
N ASP A 133 -3.60 -9.53 27.73
CA ASP A 133 -4.82 -9.42 26.94
C ASP A 133 -5.26 -7.98 26.72
N LEU A 134 -4.34 -7.00 26.76
CA LEU A 134 -4.69 -5.61 26.45
C LEU A 134 -4.84 -5.40 24.94
N ALA A 135 -5.70 -4.46 24.56
CA ALA A 135 -5.83 -4.02 23.17
C ALA A 135 -4.62 -3.18 22.76
N ARG A 136 -4.19 -3.30 21.50
CA ARG A 136 -2.98 -2.65 20.98
C ARG A 136 -3.21 -2.11 19.58
N ASP A 137 -2.67 -0.93 19.31
CA ASP A 137 -2.63 -0.39 17.96
C ASP A 137 -1.61 -1.17 17.13
N GLY A 138 -2.07 -1.71 16.00
CA GLY A 138 -1.25 -2.44 15.04
C GLY A 138 -0.97 -1.63 13.77
N THR A 139 -1.37 -0.36 13.75
CA THR A 139 -1.30 0.49 12.54
C THR A 139 0.10 0.52 11.94
N VAL A 140 0.19 0.17 10.65
CA VAL A 140 1.42 0.25 9.86
C VAL A 140 1.33 1.47 8.95
N THR A 141 2.30 2.37 9.06
CA THR A 141 2.40 3.60 8.27
C THR A 141 3.67 3.61 7.41
N GLY A 142 3.78 4.56 6.49
CA GLY A 142 5.00 4.75 5.70
C GLY A 142 5.22 3.69 4.61
N ILE A 143 4.20 2.89 4.30
CA ILE A 143 4.22 1.93 3.21
C ILE A 143 3.83 2.62 1.89
N ASN A 144 4.15 1.97 0.77
CA ASN A 144 3.79 2.44 -0.57
C ASN A 144 3.47 1.23 -1.45
N LEU A 145 2.43 0.48 -1.07
CA LEU A 145 2.00 -0.71 -1.79
C LEU A 145 1.17 -0.29 -2.98
N MET A 146 1.64 -0.62 -4.18
CA MET A 146 0.94 -0.32 -5.43
C MET A 146 0.23 -1.57 -5.94
N VAL A 147 -1.04 -1.41 -6.30
CA VAL A 147 -1.87 -2.44 -6.94
C VAL A 147 -2.23 -1.95 -8.33
N ASN A 148 -1.70 -2.60 -9.37
CA ASN A 148 -1.93 -2.18 -10.74
C ASN A 148 -3.33 -2.58 -11.23
N ALA A 149 -3.74 -1.97 -12.34
CA ALA A 149 -4.99 -2.30 -13.00
C ALA A 149 -5.05 -3.80 -13.32
N GLY A 150 -6.10 -4.48 -12.84
CA GLY A 150 -6.31 -5.92 -13.06
C GLY A 150 -5.73 -6.83 -11.97
N ASP A 151 -4.84 -6.33 -11.11
CA ASP A 151 -4.31 -7.10 -9.98
C ASP A 151 -5.25 -7.05 -8.79
N THR A 152 -5.23 -8.07 -7.93
CA THR A 152 -5.88 -8.01 -6.61
C THR A 152 -4.82 -8.13 -5.55
N LEU A 153 -4.80 -7.21 -4.59
CA LEU A 153 -3.91 -7.31 -3.44
C LEU A 153 -4.60 -8.08 -2.32
N TYR A 154 -3.94 -9.13 -1.84
CA TYR A 154 -4.31 -9.86 -0.65
C TYR A 154 -3.37 -9.47 0.49
N ILE A 155 -3.93 -9.13 1.65
CA ILE A 155 -3.16 -8.84 2.86
C ILE A 155 -3.55 -9.87 3.90
N ARG A 156 -2.56 -10.54 4.48
CA ARG A 156 -2.74 -11.61 5.48
C ARG A 156 -2.02 -11.30 6.78
N TRP A 157 -2.72 -11.49 7.89
CA TRP A 157 -2.16 -11.48 9.25
C TRP A 157 -2.01 -12.90 9.75
N TYR A 158 -0.79 -13.35 9.92
CA TYR A 158 -0.45 -14.68 10.43
C TYR A 158 -0.12 -14.60 11.92
N GLY A 159 -0.91 -15.24 12.78
CA GLY A 159 -0.64 -15.32 14.22
C GLY A 159 0.04 -16.63 14.59
N TYR A 160 1.16 -16.59 15.31
CA TYR A 160 1.90 -17.78 15.74
C TYR A 160 2.57 -17.60 17.10
N LEU A 161 3.36 -18.59 17.53
CA LEU A 161 3.84 -18.70 18.91
C LEU A 161 2.70 -18.65 19.92
N ALA A 162 1.54 -19.22 19.56
CA ALA A 162 0.43 -19.29 20.49
C ALA A 162 0.78 -20.23 21.65
N GLU A 163 0.44 -19.84 22.87
CA GLU A 163 0.68 -20.69 24.04
C GLU A 163 -0.33 -21.84 24.13
N SER A 164 -1.48 -21.70 23.46
CA SER A 164 -2.43 -22.77 23.25
C SER A 164 -3.22 -22.55 21.97
N SER A 165 -3.54 -23.63 21.26
CA SER A 165 -4.45 -23.58 20.11
C SER A 165 -5.87 -23.14 20.49
N ALA A 166 -6.25 -23.22 21.77
CA ALA A 166 -7.51 -22.68 22.26
C ALA A 166 -7.49 -21.14 22.44
N GLY A 167 -6.29 -20.53 22.47
CA GLY A 167 -6.13 -19.10 22.53
C GLY A 167 -6.72 -18.41 21.31
N THR A 168 -7.30 -17.22 21.51
CA THR A 168 -7.92 -16.42 20.46
C THR A 168 -7.10 -15.20 20.11
N TRP A 169 -7.24 -14.74 18.88
CA TRP A 169 -6.73 -13.45 18.43
C TRP A 169 -7.84 -12.68 17.73
N ARG A 170 -7.89 -11.36 17.98
CA ARG A 170 -8.97 -10.49 17.55
C ARG A 170 -8.43 -9.28 16.81
N ILE A 171 -9.07 -8.93 15.71
CA ILE A 171 -9.04 -7.58 15.15
C ILE A 171 -10.22 -6.80 15.71
N ASN A 172 -9.97 -5.71 16.43
CA ASN A 172 -11.00 -4.98 17.16
C ASN A 172 -11.94 -4.23 16.20
N ALA A 173 -13.22 -4.19 16.57
CA ALA A 173 -14.25 -3.52 15.78
C ALA A 173 -13.92 -2.05 15.49
N GLY A 174 -14.25 -1.61 14.28
CA GLY A 174 -14.15 -0.22 13.84
C GLY A 174 -12.74 0.30 13.60
N THR A 175 -11.72 -0.57 13.63
CA THR A 175 -10.32 -0.14 13.50
C THR A 175 -9.66 -0.56 12.19
N LEU A 176 -10.15 -1.62 11.54
CA LEU A 176 -9.54 -2.16 10.32
C LEU A 176 -9.87 -1.28 9.10
N LEU A 177 -8.86 -0.65 8.51
CA LEU A 177 -8.99 0.22 7.36
C LEU A 177 -7.70 0.31 6.53
N LEU A 178 -7.85 0.76 5.28
CA LEU A 178 -6.74 1.13 4.41
C LEU A 178 -6.85 2.61 4.07
N ASN A 179 -5.73 3.34 4.16
CA ASN A 179 -5.62 4.71 3.63
C ASN A 179 -4.63 4.77 2.48
N GLY A 180 -4.87 5.68 1.55
CA GLY A 180 -4.05 5.84 0.36
C GLY A 180 -4.77 6.63 -0.73
N THR A 181 -4.54 6.25 -1.99
CA THR A 181 -5.17 6.89 -3.16
C THR A 181 -5.60 5.87 -4.21
N VAL A 182 -6.67 6.19 -4.94
CA VAL A 182 -7.03 5.53 -6.20
C VAL A 182 -6.82 6.55 -7.31
N THR A 183 -6.06 6.19 -8.33
CA THR A 183 -5.75 7.08 -9.46
C THR A 183 -5.96 6.34 -10.76
N GLU A 184 -6.20 7.07 -11.85
CA GLU A 184 -6.21 6.45 -13.17
C GLU A 184 -4.84 5.81 -13.45
N ALA A 185 -4.87 4.57 -13.92
CA ALA A 185 -3.69 3.91 -14.43
C ALA A 185 -3.37 4.60 -15.76
N ASN A 186 -2.31 5.40 -15.80
CA ASN A 186 -1.86 6.03 -17.04
C ASN A 186 -1.44 4.93 -18.03
N PRO A 187 -2.16 4.72 -19.15
CA PRO A 187 -1.78 3.72 -20.15
C PRO A 187 -0.51 4.13 -20.93
N HIS A 188 -0.05 5.37 -20.74
CA HIS A 188 1.15 5.95 -21.34
C HIS A 188 2.20 6.31 -20.29
N ASP A 189 2.26 5.61 -19.16
CA ASP A 189 3.37 5.77 -18.22
C ASP A 189 4.66 5.18 -18.82
N VAL A 190 5.27 5.91 -19.76
CA VAL A 190 6.60 5.63 -20.32
C VAL A 190 7.67 6.29 -19.46
N THR A 191 7.53 6.27 -18.13
CA THR A 191 8.61 6.63 -17.21
C THR A 191 9.66 5.51 -17.17
N SER A 192 10.14 5.09 -18.34
CA SER A 192 11.48 4.54 -18.43
C SER A 192 12.42 5.67 -18.06
N PHE A 193 12.93 5.67 -16.83
CA PHE A 193 14.19 6.35 -16.58
C PHE A 193 15.19 5.69 -17.52
N ALA A 194 15.54 6.36 -18.61
CA ALA A 194 16.65 5.93 -19.43
C ALA A 194 17.85 5.85 -18.47
N THR A 195 18.29 4.64 -18.14
CA THR A 195 19.56 4.45 -17.44
C THR A 195 20.61 5.16 -18.28
N SER A 196 21.46 5.97 -17.63
CA SER A 196 22.53 6.66 -18.33
C SER A 196 23.27 5.64 -19.22
N PRO A 197 23.47 5.89 -20.53
CA PRO A 197 24.04 4.91 -21.44
C PRO A 197 25.34 4.34 -20.88
N ALA A 198 25.47 3.02 -20.86
CA ALA A 198 26.69 2.36 -20.38
C ALA A 198 27.94 2.73 -21.18
N VAL A 199 27.74 3.29 -22.39
CA VAL A 199 28.79 3.80 -23.27
C VAL A 199 28.34 5.15 -23.83
N GLN A 200 29.06 6.21 -23.47
CA GLN A 200 28.95 7.51 -24.14
C GLN A 200 30.02 7.57 -25.24
N SER A 201 29.61 7.86 -26.47
CA SER A 201 30.57 8.24 -27.51
C SER A 201 31.19 9.60 -27.17
N PRO A 202 32.47 9.87 -27.52
CA PRO A 202 33.07 11.18 -27.34
C PRO A 202 32.21 12.29 -27.96
N ALA A 203 32.21 13.46 -27.34
CA ALA A 203 31.54 14.64 -27.89
C ALA A 203 32.09 14.93 -29.29
N LEU A 204 31.23 14.84 -30.31
CA LEU A 204 31.57 15.27 -31.66
C LEU A 204 31.38 16.79 -31.73
N THR A 205 32.47 17.54 -31.90
CA THR A 205 32.37 18.95 -32.25
C THR A 205 31.87 19.07 -33.68
N LEU A 206 30.57 19.29 -33.85
CA LEU A 206 30.02 19.73 -35.13
C LEU A 206 30.30 21.23 -35.25
N ASN A 207 30.91 21.65 -36.35
CA ASN A 207 31.06 23.06 -36.70
C ASN A 207 30.07 23.39 -37.82
N PRO A 208 28.77 23.53 -37.53
CA PRO A 208 27.78 23.64 -38.58
C PRO A 208 27.86 25.00 -39.27
N ALA A 209 27.98 25.01 -40.59
CA ALA A 209 27.67 26.19 -41.39
C ALA A 209 26.16 26.49 -41.24
N SER A 210 25.80 27.78 -41.11
CA SER A 210 24.42 28.21 -40.98
C SER A 210 23.57 27.76 -42.17
N GLY A 211 22.45 27.09 -41.92
CA GLY A 211 21.46 26.71 -42.94
C GLY A 211 21.47 25.25 -43.38
N ASN A 212 22.36 24.41 -42.86
CA ASN A 212 22.35 22.97 -43.16
C ASN A 212 21.58 22.15 -42.12
N LEU A 213 20.85 21.13 -42.58
CA LEU A 213 20.28 20.06 -41.77
C LEU A 213 21.31 18.93 -41.64
N TYR A 214 21.50 18.41 -40.42
CA TYR A 214 22.41 17.29 -40.15
C TYR A 214 21.58 16.09 -39.70
N GLU A 215 21.76 14.92 -40.32
CA GLU A 215 21.13 13.66 -39.91
C GLU A 215 22.10 12.88 -39.01
N VAL A 216 21.72 12.64 -37.75
CA VAL A 216 22.51 11.81 -36.84
C VAL A 216 22.04 10.36 -36.99
N MET A 217 22.86 9.53 -37.62
CA MET A 217 22.57 8.10 -37.79
C MET A 217 23.14 7.33 -36.60
N ALA A 218 22.28 6.90 -35.67
CA ALA A 218 22.64 5.84 -34.73
C ALA A 218 22.58 4.50 -35.50
N ALA A 219 23.66 3.72 -35.45
CA ALA A 219 23.70 2.42 -36.12
C ALA A 219 22.51 1.57 -35.65
N SER A 220 21.62 1.23 -36.59
CA SER A 220 20.44 0.36 -36.47
C SER A 220 19.10 0.90 -35.94
N THR A 221 18.98 2.14 -35.44
CA THR A 221 17.64 2.70 -35.11
C THR A 221 17.53 4.17 -35.46
N LYS A 222 16.56 4.54 -36.31
CA LYS A 222 16.32 5.94 -36.68
C LYS A 222 15.59 6.63 -35.52
N VAL A 223 16.30 7.48 -34.78
CA VAL A 223 15.72 8.32 -33.74
C VAL A 223 15.66 9.76 -34.26
N TRP A 224 14.46 10.30 -34.38
CA TRP A 224 14.28 11.73 -34.64
C TRP A 224 14.37 12.47 -33.31
N CYS A 225 15.41 13.28 -33.12
CA CYS A 225 15.50 14.22 -32.00
C CYS A 225 15.52 15.65 -32.52
N GLU A 226 14.73 16.52 -31.90
CA GLU A 226 14.76 17.96 -32.18
C GLU A 226 15.92 18.57 -31.37
N VAL A 227 16.99 18.97 -32.06
CA VAL A 227 18.10 19.69 -31.43
C VAL A 227 17.77 21.18 -31.47
N SER A 228 17.20 21.71 -30.37
CA SER A 228 17.05 23.15 -30.19
C SER A 228 18.37 23.75 -29.74
N VAL A 229 19.05 24.47 -30.64
CA VAL A 229 20.23 25.26 -30.29
C VAL A 229 19.75 26.54 -29.61
N ALA A 230 19.86 26.61 -28.28
CA ALA A 230 19.57 27.83 -27.53
C ALA A 230 20.55 28.94 -27.95
N THR A 231 20.15 29.82 -28.87
CA THR A 231 20.93 31.00 -29.23
C THR A 231 20.76 32.02 -28.10
N ARG A 232 21.74 32.15 -27.19
CA ARG A 232 21.78 33.29 -26.26
C ARG A 232 22.09 34.56 -27.06
N VAL A 233 21.05 35.30 -27.48
CA VAL A 233 21.22 36.67 -27.97
C VAL A 233 21.45 37.58 -26.76
N LYS A 234 22.71 37.86 -26.43
CA LYS A 234 23.05 38.93 -25.48
C LYS A 234 22.84 40.26 -26.23
N ARG A 235 21.79 41.02 -25.92
CA ARG A 235 21.73 42.44 -26.31
C ARG A 235 22.92 43.13 -25.63
N LEU A 236 23.89 43.57 -26.43
CA LEU A 236 24.81 44.61 -26.02
C LEU A 236 24.07 45.94 -26.18
N SER A 237 24.08 46.73 -25.12
CA SER A 237 23.62 48.12 -25.07
C SER A 237 24.27 48.98 -26.15
#